data_AF-A0AB34KE29-F1
#
_entry.id   AF-A0AB34KE29-F1
#
_cell.length_a   1.000
_cell.length_b   1.000
_cell.length_c   1.000
_cell.angle_alpha   90.00
_cell.angle_beta   90.00
_cell.angle_gamma   90.00
#
_symmetry.space_group_name_H-M   'P 1'
#
loop_
_entity.id
_entity.type
_entity.pdbx_description
1 polymer ?
#
loop_
_entity_poly.entity_id
_entity_poly.type
_entity_poly.pdbx_seq_one_letter_code
_entity_poly.pdbx_strand_id
1 'polypeptide(L)'
;MAFFREITSQARRATVDILHAGNIHRSSPWSPDVPEELTSWLPDLFDRFPITFPWEKPKPVDPALHNVWILDNTAFREGEKWKAEFVACYFIKGTGKDVSRAVAIIADSLDLNPDDEELQKRIARRLQPFVDQVLPNRTLEVTVDGKETLKLGPSNQSGYSDDVRELGFEPSLPQIQTTATNLPPPFGLESVTHLTEPTGWAIISDIDDTIKITQTTSPLGILHNTFCVEQPLPVPGMPELYADLTRKLNDPAFVYLSASPYNLYPFLRAFRSQHFPSGPLILRDASWQNLGGLISSLSQGTEEYKSDRIEKVHSWLPRKKVILIGDSTQSDPEAYGACARKFPGWVGAIFVRKVKGIAGMDEEKKNGEARFERAFEGLERGLWHVFEDPREVGEAVGRLVGQ
;
A
#
# COMPACT_ATOMS: atom_id res chain seq x y z
N MET A 1 -22.69 -4.40 29.90
CA MET A 1 -21.79 -3.57 29.05
C MET A 1 -20.70 -2.86 29.86
N ALA A 2 -21.00 -2.18 30.99
CA ALA A 2 -19.98 -1.53 31.83
C ALA A 2 -19.04 -2.53 32.55
N PHE A 3 -19.60 -3.61 33.10
CA PHE A 3 -18.86 -4.66 33.80
C PHE A 3 -17.79 -5.36 32.94
N PHE A 4 -18.07 -5.61 31.65
CA PHE A 4 -17.11 -6.22 30.71
C PHE A 4 -15.97 -5.26 30.32
N ARG A 5 -16.23 -3.96 30.21
CA ARG A 5 -15.18 -2.94 29.99
C ARG A 5 -14.29 -2.78 31.22
N GLU A 6 -14.87 -2.92 32.40
CA GLU A 6 -14.15 -2.82 33.67
C GLU A 6 -13.21 -4.02 33.86
N ILE A 7 -13.69 -5.25 33.60
CA ILE A 7 -12.89 -6.49 33.63
C ILE A 7 -11.74 -6.43 32.62
N THR A 8 -11.99 -5.99 31.39
CA THR A 8 -10.94 -5.87 30.36
C THR A 8 -9.91 -4.79 30.70
N SER A 9 -10.33 -3.68 31.33
CA SER A 9 -9.40 -2.64 31.81
C SER A 9 -8.59 -3.08 33.03
N GLN A 10 -9.17 -3.91 33.89
CA GLN A 10 -8.49 -4.47 35.07
C GLN A 10 -7.52 -5.57 34.65
N ALA A 11 -7.89 -6.42 33.70
CA ALA A 11 -6.99 -7.41 33.11
C ALA A 11 -5.78 -6.74 32.44
N ARG A 12 -6.00 -5.68 31.64
CA ARG A 12 -4.91 -4.92 31.01
C ARG A 12 -3.98 -4.26 32.04
N ARG A 13 -4.52 -3.73 33.15
CA ARG A 13 -3.72 -3.14 34.23
C ARG A 13 -2.94 -4.21 35.01
N ALA A 14 -3.58 -5.33 35.34
CA ALA A 14 -2.93 -6.46 36.01
C ALA A 14 -1.79 -7.05 35.17
N THR A 15 -1.96 -7.16 33.83
CA THR A 15 -0.87 -7.62 32.94
C THR A 15 0.29 -6.63 32.91
N VAL A 16 0.02 -5.32 32.91
CA VAL A 16 1.06 -4.28 32.94
C VAL A 16 1.80 -4.27 34.29
N ASP A 17 1.09 -4.45 35.41
CA ASP A 17 1.69 -4.50 36.75
C ASP A 17 2.56 -5.76 36.95
N ILE A 18 2.14 -6.91 36.42
CA ILE A 18 2.94 -8.15 36.41
C ILE A 18 4.21 -7.99 35.56
N LEU A 19 4.11 -7.29 34.42
CA LEU A 19 5.26 -7.00 33.55
C LEU A 19 6.26 -6.01 34.17
N HIS A 20 5.79 -5.08 35.03
CA HIS A 20 6.65 -4.15 35.75
C HIS A 20 7.25 -4.72 37.05
N ALA A 21 6.59 -5.71 37.66
CA ALA A 21 7.03 -6.30 38.93
C ALA A 21 8.11 -7.40 38.78
N GLY A 22 8.31 -7.96 37.59
CA GLY A 22 9.28 -9.03 37.35
C GLY A 22 10.64 -8.52 36.86
N ASN A 23 11.71 -8.78 37.62
CA ASN A 23 13.09 -8.73 37.11
C ASN A 23 13.30 -9.80 36.01
N ILE A 24 12.93 -9.50 34.77
CA ILE A 24 13.07 -10.41 33.63
C ILE A 24 14.45 -10.24 33.01
N HIS A 25 15.32 -11.24 33.19
CA HIS A 25 16.63 -11.32 32.56
C HIS A 25 16.50 -11.63 31.06
N ARG A 26 16.77 -10.62 30.22
CA ARG A 26 16.55 -10.60 28.76
C ARG A 26 17.46 -11.52 27.92
N SER A 27 18.24 -12.41 28.53
CA SER A 27 19.20 -13.29 27.82
C SER A 27 19.06 -14.78 28.14
N SER A 28 17.96 -15.22 28.77
CA SER A 28 17.75 -16.64 29.09
C SER A 28 17.13 -17.41 27.92
N PRO A 29 17.63 -18.61 27.54
CA PRO A 29 17.04 -19.46 26.50
C PRO A 29 15.67 -20.07 26.86
N TRP A 30 15.26 -19.95 28.12
CA TRP A 30 13.97 -20.40 28.63
C TRP A 30 13.23 -19.18 29.20
N SER A 31 12.51 -18.47 28.33
CA SER A 31 11.41 -17.60 28.76
C SER A 31 10.21 -18.50 29.04
N PRO A 32 9.51 -18.36 30.18
CA PRO A 32 8.40 -19.25 30.50
C PRO A 32 7.26 -19.08 29.50
N ASP A 33 6.60 -20.20 29.16
CA ASP A 33 5.31 -20.18 28.49
C ASP A 33 4.29 -19.37 29.31
N VAL A 34 3.24 -18.89 28.65
CA VAL A 34 2.12 -18.16 29.30
C VAL A 34 1.69 -18.96 30.54
N PRO A 35 1.64 -18.34 31.75
CA PRO A 35 1.29 -19.06 32.97
C PRO A 35 -0.03 -19.82 32.79
N GLU A 36 -0.09 -21.12 33.12
CA GLU A 36 -1.30 -21.95 32.95
C GLU A 36 -2.53 -21.35 33.65
N GLU A 37 -2.31 -20.59 34.73
CA GLU A 37 -3.35 -19.85 35.46
C GLU A 37 -4.01 -18.74 34.61
N LEU A 38 -3.25 -18.14 33.68
CA LEU A 38 -3.73 -17.07 32.80
C LEU A 38 -4.50 -17.65 31.59
N THR A 39 -4.04 -18.79 31.08
CA THR A 39 -4.68 -19.54 29.99
C THR A 39 -5.99 -20.20 30.44
N SER A 40 -6.05 -20.68 31.69
CA SER A 40 -7.26 -21.30 32.27
C SER A 40 -8.35 -20.27 32.62
N TRP A 41 -7.96 -19.03 32.97
CA TRP A 41 -8.93 -17.98 33.31
C TRP A 41 -9.61 -17.36 32.08
N LEU A 42 -8.93 -17.32 30.92
CA LEU A 42 -9.43 -16.67 29.70
C LEU A 42 -9.11 -17.45 28.41
N PRO A 43 -9.61 -18.69 28.25
CA PRO A 43 -9.34 -19.51 27.06
C PRO A 43 -9.79 -18.82 25.76
N ASP A 44 -10.96 -18.17 25.77
CA ASP A 44 -11.51 -17.47 24.61
C ASP A 44 -10.77 -16.18 24.25
N LEU A 45 -9.98 -15.58 25.16
CA LEU A 45 -9.30 -14.32 24.90
C LEU A 45 -8.15 -14.52 23.91
N PHE A 46 -7.39 -15.61 24.05
CA PHE A 46 -6.25 -15.93 23.19
C PHE A 46 -6.68 -16.41 21.80
N ASP A 47 -7.83 -17.07 21.69
CA ASP A 47 -8.42 -17.49 20.41
C ASP A 47 -9.09 -16.34 19.66
N ARG A 48 -9.62 -15.33 20.37
CA ARG A 48 -10.34 -14.19 19.77
C ARG A 48 -9.49 -12.95 19.55
N PHE A 49 -8.44 -12.77 20.34
CA PHE A 49 -7.49 -11.68 20.24
C PHE A 49 -6.08 -12.29 20.24
N PRO A 50 -5.38 -12.32 19.10
CA PRO A 50 -3.99 -12.73 19.05
C PRO A 50 -3.18 -11.67 19.81
N ILE A 51 -3.04 -11.87 21.12
CA ILE A 51 -2.12 -11.10 21.96
C ILE A 51 -0.74 -11.66 21.65
N THR A 52 -0.01 -11.00 20.76
CA THR A 52 1.39 -11.35 20.52
C THR A 52 2.24 -10.74 21.61
N PHE A 53 2.80 -11.58 22.49
CA PHE A 53 3.78 -11.09 23.45
C PHE A 53 5.15 -10.92 22.79
N PRO A 54 5.98 -9.94 23.22
CA PRO A 54 7.31 -9.70 22.66
C PRO A 54 8.27 -10.90 22.65
N TRP A 55 8.00 -11.93 23.46
CA TRP A 55 8.81 -13.15 23.58
C TRP A 55 8.23 -14.36 22.83
N GLU A 56 7.05 -14.23 22.19
CA GLU A 56 6.50 -15.32 21.38
C GLU A 56 7.31 -15.51 20.11
N LYS A 57 7.79 -16.74 19.88
CA LYS A 57 8.46 -17.10 18.63
C LYS A 57 7.50 -16.93 17.45
N PRO A 58 7.95 -16.33 16.32
CA PRO A 58 7.17 -16.26 15.11
C PRO A 58 6.69 -17.64 14.65
N LYS A 59 5.41 -17.72 14.25
CA LYS A 59 4.80 -18.97 13.79
C LYS A 59 4.67 -18.95 12.26
N PRO A 60 4.85 -20.08 11.56
CA PRO A 60 4.55 -20.15 10.14
C PRO A 60 3.05 -19.91 9.91
N VAL A 61 2.71 -19.44 8.71
CA VAL A 61 1.31 -19.39 8.28
C VAL A 61 0.73 -20.81 8.17
N ASP A 62 -0.52 -20.98 8.59
CA ASP A 62 -1.30 -22.18 8.40
C ASP A 62 -2.15 -22.03 7.12
N PRO A 63 -1.91 -22.81 6.07
CA PRO A 63 -2.66 -22.74 4.83
C PRO A 63 -4.16 -23.03 4.97
N ALA A 64 -4.59 -23.75 6.00
CA ALA A 64 -5.99 -24.04 6.25
C ALA A 64 -6.71 -22.80 6.80
N LEU A 65 -6.03 -21.99 7.61
CA LEU A 65 -6.64 -20.91 8.40
C LEU A 65 -6.33 -19.51 7.87
N HIS A 66 -5.23 -19.33 7.14
CA HIS A 66 -4.72 -18.00 6.80
C HIS A 66 -4.76 -17.71 5.30
N ASN A 67 -5.01 -16.45 4.95
CA ASN A 67 -4.80 -15.88 3.63
C ASN A 67 -3.53 -15.02 3.66
N VAL A 68 -2.78 -15.07 2.57
CA VAL A 68 -1.55 -14.29 2.42
C VAL A 68 -1.52 -13.65 1.05
N TRP A 69 -1.20 -12.36 1.00
CA TRP A 69 -0.96 -11.67 -0.26
C TRP A 69 0.50 -11.30 -0.38
N ILE A 70 1.13 -11.69 -1.47
CA ILE A 70 2.46 -11.22 -1.83
C ILE A 70 2.27 -10.11 -2.86
N LEU A 71 2.79 -8.92 -2.58
CA LEU A 71 2.61 -7.76 -3.45
C LEU A 71 3.64 -7.78 -4.58
N ASP A 72 3.25 -7.29 -5.76
CA ASP A 72 4.13 -7.08 -6.91
C ASP A 72 5.27 -6.16 -6.47
N ASN A 73 6.49 -6.48 -6.86
CA ASN A 73 7.67 -5.74 -6.45
C ASN A 73 8.61 -5.47 -7.63
N THR A 74 9.71 -4.78 -7.33
CA THR A 74 10.80 -4.53 -8.27
C THR A 74 12.09 -5.10 -7.70
N ALA A 75 12.77 -5.91 -8.51
CA ALA A 75 14.14 -6.31 -8.26
C ALA A 75 15.09 -5.27 -8.85
N PHE A 76 16.09 -4.88 -8.07
CA PHE A 76 17.11 -3.90 -8.41
C PHE A 76 18.50 -4.46 -8.10
N ARG A 77 19.54 -3.94 -8.77
CA ARG A 77 20.92 -4.39 -8.50
C ARG A 77 21.58 -3.55 -7.40
N GLU A 78 22.17 -4.25 -6.44
CA GLU A 78 23.15 -3.70 -5.51
C GLU A 78 24.50 -4.36 -5.78
N GLY A 79 25.41 -3.63 -6.43
CA GLY A 79 26.63 -4.22 -6.99
C GLY A 79 26.29 -5.20 -8.12
N GLU A 80 26.78 -6.44 -8.01
CA GLU A 80 26.52 -7.51 -8.98
C GLU A 80 25.26 -8.33 -8.65
N LYS A 81 24.66 -8.12 -7.48
CA LYS A 81 23.60 -8.96 -6.94
C LYS A 81 22.22 -8.34 -7.15
N TRP A 82 21.25 -9.19 -7.46
CA TRP A 82 19.84 -8.81 -7.49
C TRP A 82 19.26 -8.83 -6.09
N LYS A 83 18.54 -7.77 -5.72
CA LYS A 83 17.73 -7.68 -4.51
C LYS A 83 16.31 -7.29 -4.87
N ALA A 84 15.34 -7.79 -4.11
CA ALA A 84 13.96 -7.34 -4.20
C ALA A 84 13.39 -7.15 -2.80
N GLU A 85 12.52 -6.15 -2.65
CA GLU A 85 11.69 -6.05 -1.46
C GLU A 85 10.44 -6.91 -1.62
N PHE A 86 10.31 -7.91 -0.75
CA PHE A 86 9.12 -8.74 -0.67
C PHE A 86 8.20 -8.21 0.41
N VAL A 87 7.01 -7.79 -0.01
CA VAL A 87 5.95 -7.36 0.90
C VAL A 87 4.89 -8.44 0.97
N ALA A 88 4.54 -8.85 2.19
CA ALA A 88 3.47 -9.81 2.45
C ALA A 88 2.44 -9.27 3.45
N CYS A 89 1.16 -9.50 3.17
CA CYS A 89 0.04 -9.17 4.05
C CYS A 89 -0.68 -10.44 4.50
N TYR A 90 -1.03 -10.53 5.78
CA TYR A 90 -1.45 -11.76 6.46
C TYR A 90 -2.81 -11.58 7.14
N PHE A 91 -3.75 -12.48 6.84
CA PHE A 91 -5.13 -12.41 7.33
C PHE A 91 -5.66 -13.78 7.74
N ILE A 92 -6.62 -13.83 8.66
CA ILE A 92 -7.35 -15.07 8.98
C ILE A 92 -8.57 -15.20 8.06
N LYS A 93 -8.71 -16.36 7.41
CA LYS A 93 -9.81 -16.66 6.48
C LYS A 93 -11.17 -16.51 7.16
N GLY A 94 -12.09 -15.77 6.53
CA GLY A 94 -13.50 -15.72 6.92
C GLY A 94 -13.74 -15.10 8.30
N THR A 95 -12.80 -14.31 8.82
CA THR A 95 -12.90 -13.70 10.16
C THR A 95 -13.50 -12.31 10.16
N GLY A 96 -13.86 -11.75 8.99
CA GLY A 96 -14.64 -10.53 8.86
C GLY A 96 -15.97 -10.57 9.61
N LYS A 97 -15.92 -10.39 10.92
CA LYS A 97 -17.09 -10.31 11.79
C LYS A 97 -17.80 -9.01 11.41
N ASP A 98 -19.00 -9.18 10.85
CA ASP A 98 -19.95 -8.10 10.58
C ASP A 98 -19.68 -7.26 9.32
N VAL A 99 -19.29 -7.90 8.21
CA VAL A 99 -19.30 -7.29 6.86
C VAL A 99 -20.65 -6.62 6.58
N SER A 100 -21.75 -7.28 6.96
CA SER A 100 -23.12 -6.78 6.77
C SER A 100 -23.35 -5.43 7.44
N ARG A 101 -22.84 -5.20 8.66
CA ARG A 101 -22.91 -3.88 9.30
C ARG A 101 -22.06 -2.84 8.57
N ALA A 102 -20.86 -3.21 8.13
CA ALA A 102 -20.01 -2.28 7.38
C ALA A 102 -20.66 -1.90 6.03
N VAL A 103 -21.30 -2.85 5.35
CA VAL A 103 -22.13 -2.63 4.16
C VAL A 103 -23.28 -1.69 4.47
N ALA A 104 -24.01 -1.93 5.56
CA ALA A 104 -25.14 -1.08 5.97
C ALA A 104 -24.70 0.37 6.25
N ILE A 105 -23.54 0.57 6.90
CA ILE A 105 -23.00 1.92 7.15
C ILE A 105 -22.66 2.62 5.84
N ILE A 106 -22.03 1.93 4.88
CA ILE A 106 -21.72 2.52 3.56
C ILE A 106 -23.01 2.83 2.80
N ALA A 107 -23.97 1.91 2.79
CA ALA A 107 -25.26 2.09 2.10
C ALA A 107 -26.03 3.29 2.65
N ASP A 108 -26.14 3.42 3.97
CA ASP A 108 -26.77 4.55 4.65
C ASP A 108 -26.03 5.87 4.37
N SER A 109 -24.69 5.87 4.44
CA SER A 109 -23.87 7.07 4.18
C SER A 109 -24.00 7.59 2.76
N LEU A 110 -24.32 6.73 1.80
CA LEU A 110 -24.42 7.04 0.37
C LEU A 110 -25.86 7.05 -0.15
N ASP A 111 -26.85 6.90 0.72
CA ASP A 111 -28.29 6.83 0.36
C ASP A 111 -28.57 5.79 -0.74
N LEU A 112 -27.96 4.60 -0.62
CA LEU A 112 -28.06 3.53 -1.61
C LEU A 112 -29.35 2.73 -1.44
N ASN A 113 -29.89 2.23 -2.56
CA ASN A 113 -31.05 1.35 -2.54
C ASN A 113 -30.74 0.05 -1.77
N PRO A 114 -31.43 -0.23 -0.63
CA PRO A 114 -31.17 -1.44 0.15
C PRO A 114 -31.64 -2.73 -0.51
N ASP A 115 -32.42 -2.65 -1.60
CA ASP A 115 -32.90 -3.82 -2.33
C ASP A 115 -31.97 -4.22 -3.50
N ASP A 116 -30.91 -3.44 -3.77
CA ASP A 116 -29.90 -3.78 -4.79
C ASP A 116 -28.90 -4.82 -4.24
N GLU A 117 -29.28 -6.10 -4.37
CA GLU A 117 -28.46 -7.22 -3.91
C GLU A 117 -27.06 -7.26 -4.55
N GLU A 118 -26.94 -6.88 -5.83
CA GLU A 118 -25.66 -6.96 -6.54
C GLU A 118 -24.69 -5.87 -6.08
N LEU A 119 -25.21 -4.66 -5.83
CA LEU A 119 -24.46 -3.58 -5.21
C LEU A 119 -24.00 -3.96 -3.79
N GLN A 120 -24.87 -4.56 -2.98
CA GLN A 120 -24.50 -5.00 -1.64
C GLN A 120 -23.42 -6.09 -1.65
N LYS A 121 -23.56 -7.10 -2.52
CA LYS A 121 -22.53 -8.14 -2.70
C LYS A 121 -21.20 -7.55 -3.17
N ARG A 122 -21.21 -6.52 -4.02
CA ARG A 122 -20.01 -5.79 -4.47
C ARG A 122 -19.33 -5.06 -3.32
N ILE A 123 -20.09 -4.28 -2.55
CA ILE A 123 -19.58 -3.55 -1.37
C ILE A 123 -18.99 -4.54 -0.37
N ALA A 124 -19.72 -5.62 -0.05
CA ALA A 124 -19.28 -6.67 0.87
C ALA A 124 -17.93 -7.28 0.43
N ARG A 125 -17.82 -7.66 -0.85
CA ARG A 125 -16.60 -8.25 -1.41
C ARG A 125 -15.38 -7.32 -1.31
N ARG A 126 -15.57 -6.01 -1.58
CA ARG A 126 -14.50 -5.01 -1.50
C ARG A 126 -14.15 -4.62 -0.06
N LEU A 127 -15.09 -4.71 0.86
CA LEU A 127 -14.87 -4.50 2.29
C LEU A 127 -14.24 -5.70 2.99
N GLN A 128 -14.40 -6.92 2.46
CA GLN A 128 -13.94 -8.14 3.13
C GLN A 128 -12.48 -8.05 3.62
N PRO A 129 -11.51 -7.58 2.81
CA PRO A 129 -10.13 -7.46 3.28
C PRO A 129 -9.91 -6.47 4.42
N PHE A 130 -10.80 -5.50 4.61
CA PHE A 130 -10.71 -4.50 5.68
C PHE A 130 -11.24 -5.03 7.01
N VAL A 131 -12.15 -5.99 6.97
CA VAL A 131 -12.75 -6.56 8.18
C VAL A 131 -12.13 -7.88 8.59
N ASP A 132 -11.44 -8.56 7.67
CA ASP A 132 -10.66 -9.76 8.00
C ASP A 132 -9.58 -9.43 9.04
N GLN A 133 -9.44 -10.31 10.02
CA GLN A 133 -8.50 -10.14 11.11
C GLN A 133 -7.07 -10.28 10.60
N VAL A 134 -6.26 -9.23 10.81
CA VAL A 134 -4.83 -9.26 10.49
C VAL A 134 -4.05 -10.18 11.42
N LEU A 135 -2.97 -10.76 10.89
CA LEU A 135 -2.16 -11.76 11.58
C LEU A 135 -0.75 -11.24 11.89
N PRO A 136 -0.50 -10.76 13.10
CA PRO A 136 0.85 -10.42 13.55
C PRO A 136 1.70 -11.66 13.89
N ASN A 137 3.03 -11.47 13.90
CA ASN A 137 4.02 -12.48 14.29
C ASN A 137 3.92 -13.77 13.47
N ARG A 138 3.76 -13.65 12.14
CA ARG A 138 3.72 -14.77 11.19
C ARG A 138 4.86 -14.72 10.18
N THR A 139 5.40 -15.89 9.83
CA THR A 139 6.40 -16.07 8.77
C THR A 139 5.82 -16.82 7.58
N LEU A 140 6.33 -16.53 6.39
CA LEU A 140 5.91 -17.16 5.13
C LEU A 140 7.12 -17.78 4.42
N GLU A 141 6.97 -18.98 3.89
CA GLU A 141 7.91 -19.52 2.90
C GLU A 141 7.37 -19.26 1.50
N VAL A 142 8.22 -18.71 0.65
CA VAL A 142 7.90 -18.39 -0.75
C VAL A 142 8.89 -19.04 -1.69
N THR A 143 8.41 -19.43 -2.86
CA THR A 143 9.24 -19.92 -3.97
C THR A 143 9.35 -18.82 -5.02
N VAL A 144 10.57 -18.41 -5.36
CA VAL A 144 10.88 -17.39 -6.37
C VAL A 144 11.33 -18.08 -7.66
N ASP A 145 10.63 -17.81 -8.76
CA ASP A 145 10.86 -18.34 -10.12
C ASP A 145 10.99 -19.88 -10.19
N GLY A 146 10.43 -20.60 -9.21
CA GLY A 146 10.61 -22.05 -9.07
C GLY A 146 12.03 -22.51 -8.71
N LYS A 147 12.96 -21.58 -8.41
CA LYS A 147 14.40 -21.84 -8.26
C LYS A 147 14.90 -21.70 -6.84
N GLU A 148 14.36 -20.75 -6.08
CA GLU A 148 14.84 -20.41 -4.75
C GLU A 148 13.68 -20.34 -3.76
N THR A 149 13.92 -20.81 -2.53
CA THR A 149 12.97 -20.68 -1.42
C THR A 149 13.46 -19.63 -0.44
N LEU A 150 12.62 -18.63 -0.15
CA LEU A 150 12.91 -17.57 0.82
C LEU A 150 11.92 -17.63 1.99
N LYS A 151 12.41 -17.24 3.17
CA LYS A 151 11.57 -17.05 4.36
C LYS A 151 11.35 -15.56 4.63
N LEU A 152 10.09 -15.14 4.59
CA LEU A 152 9.63 -13.76 4.86
C LEU A 152 9.04 -13.63 6.26
N GLY A 153 8.96 -12.39 6.74
CA GLY A 153 8.45 -12.01 8.05
C GLY A 153 9.52 -11.99 9.15
N PRO A 154 9.12 -11.82 10.42
CA PRO A 154 7.73 -11.88 10.89
C PRO A 154 6.88 -10.67 10.51
N SER A 155 5.57 -10.88 10.33
CA SER A 155 4.60 -9.79 10.21
C SER A 155 4.50 -8.94 11.47
N ASN A 156 4.32 -7.63 11.28
CA ASN A 156 4.12 -6.64 12.33
C ASN A 156 2.69 -6.66 12.89
N GLN A 157 2.36 -5.72 13.78
CA GLN A 157 1.03 -5.63 14.42
C GLN A 157 -0.13 -5.41 13.44
N SER A 158 0.16 -4.88 12.26
CA SER A 158 -0.80 -4.67 11.18
C SER A 158 -0.91 -5.85 10.23
N GLY A 159 -0.27 -6.98 10.54
CA GLY A 159 -0.25 -8.17 9.70
C GLY A 159 0.47 -7.92 8.37
N TYR A 160 1.51 -7.10 8.40
CA TYR A 160 2.30 -6.68 7.26
C TYR A 160 3.77 -7.03 7.49
N SER A 161 4.50 -7.52 6.49
CA SER A 161 5.97 -7.64 6.53
C SER A 161 6.60 -7.06 5.27
N ASP A 162 7.76 -6.42 5.42
CA ASP A 162 8.63 -5.99 4.33
C ASP A 162 10.04 -6.54 4.52
N ASP A 163 10.50 -7.34 3.57
CA ASP A 163 11.77 -8.03 3.61
C ASP A 163 12.58 -7.74 2.34
N VAL A 164 13.69 -7.01 2.45
CA VAL A 164 14.66 -6.91 1.36
C VAL A 164 15.49 -8.20 1.34
N ARG A 165 15.38 -8.97 0.26
CA ARG A 165 16.11 -10.23 0.07
C ARG A 165 16.97 -10.18 -1.18
N GLU A 166 18.15 -10.77 -1.09
CA GLU A 166 19.00 -11.07 -2.24
C GLU A 166 18.46 -12.30 -2.96
N LEU A 167 18.50 -12.29 -4.30
CA LEU A 167 18.20 -13.46 -5.11
C LEU A 167 19.47 -14.30 -5.29
N GLY A 168 19.42 -15.57 -4.94
CA GLY A 168 20.54 -16.52 -5.03
C GLY A 168 20.83 -17.02 -6.45
N PHE A 169 20.18 -16.45 -7.47
CA PHE A 169 20.33 -16.81 -8.88
C PHE A 169 20.25 -15.57 -9.78
N GLU A 170 20.82 -15.67 -10.98
CA GLU A 170 20.68 -14.64 -12.01
C GLU A 170 19.36 -14.86 -12.76
N PRO A 171 18.38 -13.94 -12.70
CA PRO A 171 17.13 -14.13 -13.41
C PRO A 171 17.32 -13.89 -14.91
N SER A 172 16.72 -14.75 -15.72
CA SER A 172 16.87 -14.74 -17.19
C SER A 172 15.74 -14.00 -17.91
N LEU A 173 14.68 -13.62 -17.19
CA LEU A 173 13.50 -12.96 -17.71
C LEU A 173 13.34 -11.59 -17.05
N PRO A 174 12.74 -10.60 -17.76
CA PRO A 174 12.49 -9.27 -17.20
C PRO A 174 11.45 -9.28 -16.07
N GLN A 175 10.70 -10.38 -15.93
CA GLN A 175 9.72 -10.60 -14.87
C GLN A 175 9.83 -12.03 -14.38
N ILE A 176 9.75 -12.21 -13.06
CA ILE A 176 9.73 -13.51 -12.40
C ILE A 176 8.55 -13.59 -11.43
N GLN A 177 8.06 -14.80 -11.19
CA GLN A 177 6.93 -15.03 -10.29
C GLN A 177 7.40 -15.41 -8.90
N THR A 178 6.65 -14.98 -7.88
CA THR A 178 6.83 -15.42 -6.50
C THR A 178 5.51 -15.93 -5.95
N THR A 179 5.52 -17.17 -5.47
CA THR A 179 4.34 -17.87 -4.94
C THR A 179 4.61 -18.37 -3.53
N ALA A 180 3.55 -18.46 -2.71
CA ALA A 180 3.68 -19.07 -1.39
C ALA A 180 3.80 -20.59 -1.53
N THR A 181 4.83 -21.21 -0.92
CA THR A 181 5.20 -22.61 -1.18
C THR A 181 4.08 -23.60 -0.84
N ASN A 182 3.23 -23.30 0.14
CA ASN A 182 2.15 -24.19 0.61
C ASN A 182 0.76 -23.51 0.60
N LEU A 183 0.59 -22.43 -0.16
CA LEU A 183 -0.63 -21.60 -0.16
C LEU A 183 -1.00 -21.26 -1.60
N PRO A 184 -1.65 -22.18 -2.35
CA PRO A 184 -2.05 -21.91 -3.72
C PRO A 184 -3.20 -20.89 -3.79
N PRO A 185 -3.42 -20.26 -4.95
CA PRO A 185 -4.58 -19.42 -5.20
C PRO A 185 -5.92 -20.14 -4.88
N PRO A 186 -6.96 -19.43 -4.41
CA PRO A 186 -7.05 -17.98 -4.23
C PRO A 186 -6.51 -17.48 -2.88
N PHE A 187 -5.95 -18.37 -2.06
CA PHE A 187 -5.58 -18.07 -0.66
C PHE A 187 -4.17 -17.48 -0.52
N GLY A 188 -3.32 -17.71 -1.53
CA GLY A 188 -2.10 -16.97 -1.79
C GLY A 188 -2.28 -16.08 -3.02
N LEU A 189 -2.10 -14.76 -2.89
CA LEU A 189 -1.97 -13.89 -4.06
C LEU A 189 -0.52 -13.91 -4.53
N GLU A 190 -0.30 -14.39 -5.75
CA GLU A 190 1.02 -14.46 -6.37
C GLU A 190 1.51 -13.05 -6.75
N SER A 191 2.82 -12.85 -6.61
CA SER A 191 3.50 -11.62 -6.95
C SER A 191 4.29 -11.75 -8.25
N VAL A 192 4.29 -10.66 -9.03
CA VAL A 192 5.21 -10.48 -10.15
C VAL A 192 6.33 -9.52 -9.73
N THR A 193 7.55 -10.03 -9.75
CA THR A 193 8.78 -9.27 -9.52
C THR A 193 9.29 -8.74 -10.86
N HIS A 194 9.37 -7.43 -11.01
CA HIS A 194 9.87 -6.77 -12.21
C HIS A 194 11.35 -6.48 -12.04
N LEU A 195 12.19 -7.00 -12.94
CA LEU A 195 13.61 -6.69 -12.93
C LEU A 195 13.85 -5.33 -13.55
N THR A 196 14.68 -4.51 -12.91
CA THR A 196 15.10 -3.25 -13.50
C THR A 196 16.60 -3.01 -13.38
N GLU A 197 17.19 -2.61 -14.50
CA GLU A 197 18.60 -2.24 -14.54
C GLU A 197 18.87 -0.96 -13.76
N PRO A 198 20.10 -0.72 -13.26
CA PRO A 198 20.40 0.44 -12.40
C PRO A 198 20.21 1.80 -13.05
N THR A 199 20.29 1.88 -14.38
CA THR A 199 20.22 3.14 -15.14
C THR A 199 18.97 3.19 -16.00
N GLY A 200 18.79 4.29 -16.74
CA GLY A 200 17.58 4.57 -17.50
C GLY A 200 16.53 5.31 -16.66
N TRP A 201 15.28 5.25 -17.12
CA TRP A 201 14.19 6.00 -16.53
C TRP A 201 13.34 5.15 -15.58
N ALA A 202 12.75 5.82 -14.59
CA ALA A 202 11.65 5.30 -13.79
C ALA A 202 10.54 6.35 -13.67
N ILE A 203 9.31 5.89 -13.53
CA ILE A 203 8.13 6.72 -13.29
C ILE A 203 7.58 6.31 -11.93
N ILE A 204 7.50 7.29 -11.02
CA ILE A 204 6.73 7.13 -9.77
C ILE A 204 5.42 7.88 -9.96
N SER A 205 4.33 7.12 -10.00
CA SER A 205 2.98 7.63 -10.25
C SER A 205 2.14 7.53 -9.00
N ASP A 206 1.47 8.62 -8.61
CA ASP A 206 0.32 8.51 -7.74
C ASP A 206 -0.85 7.74 -8.42
N ILE A 207 -1.81 7.25 -7.63
CA ILE A 207 -2.98 6.51 -8.12
C ILE A 207 -4.24 7.37 -8.16
N ASP A 208 -4.64 7.88 -7.01
CA ASP A 208 -5.99 8.38 -6.76
C ASP A 208 -6.12 9.82 -7.27
N ASP A 209 -7.02 10.06 -8.21
CA ASP A 209 -7.16 11.30 -9.00
C ASP A 209 -5.96 11.64 -9.91
N THR A 210 -4.90 10.83 -9.92
CA THR A 210 -3.84 10.86 -10.94
C THR A 210 -4.18 9.96 -12.14
N ILE A 211 -4.27 8.64 -11.93
CA ILE A 211 -4.58 7.66 -12.97
C ILE A 211 -5.98 7.07 -12.84
N LYS A 212 -6.58 7.10 -11.64
CA LYS A 212 -7.91 6.56 -11.32
C LYS A 212 -8.82 7.65 -10.75
N ILE A 213 -10.02 7.80 -11.28
CA ILE A 213 -10.99 8.75 -10.72
C ILE A 213 -11.44 8.26 -9.33
N THR A 214 -11.19 9.06 -8.29
CA THR A 214 -11.46 8.69 -6.88
C THR A 214 -12.23 9.77 -6.13
N GLN A 215 -12.01 11.05 -6.47
CA GLN A 215 -12.56 12.22 -5.78
C GLN A 215 -12.12 12.30 -4.31
N THR A 216 -10.81 12.29 -4.08
CA THR A 216 -10.20 12.17 -2.74
C THR A 216 -10.54 13.33 -1.80
N THR A 217 -10.96 14.47 -2.32
CA THR A 217 -11.43 15.59 -1.49
C THR A 217 -12.85 15.39 -0.94
N SER A 218 -13.56 14.34 -1.34
CA SER A 218 -14.91 14.01 -0.88
C SER A 218 -14.92 12.64 -0.20
N PRO A 219 -15.18 12.55 1.13
CA PRO A 219 -15.31 11.27 1.82
C PRO A 219 -16.36 10.34 1.19
N LEU A 220 -17.49 10.88 0.76
CA LEU A 220 -18.53 10.13 0.05
C LEU A 220 -18.06 9.71 -1.36
N GLY A 221 -17.35 10.59 -2.06
CA GLY A 221 -16.73 10.29 -3.35
C GLY A 221 -15.77 9.10 -3.26
N ILE A 222 -14.90 9.10 -2.25
CA ILE A 222 -14.00 7.97 -1.95
C ILE A 222 -14.78 6.68 -1.72
N LEU A 223 -15.78 6.69 -0.84
CA LEU A 223 -16.57 5.49 -0.53
C LEU A 223 -17.27 4.96 -1.77
N HIS A 224 -17.89 5.84 -2.55
CA HIS A 224 -18.59 5.48 -3.77
C HIS A 224 -17.64 4.89 -4.83
N ASN A 225 -16.57 5.60 -5.17
CA ASN A 225 -15.60 5.18 -6.21
C ASN A 225 -14.75 3.97 -5.78
N THR A 226 -14.63 3.71 -4.49
CA THR A 226 -13.90 2.54 -3.99
C THR A 226 -14.80 1.33 -3.85
N PHE A 227 -16.01 1.46 -3.30
CA PHE A 227 -16.83 0.30 -2.91
C PHE A 227 -18.05 0.05 -3.80
N CYS A 228 -18.58 1.08 -4.46
CA CYS A 228 -19.88 1.01 -5.13
C CYS A 228 -19.76 0.89 -6.65
N VAL A 229 -18.82 1.59 -7.29
CA VAL A 229 -18.69 1.56 -8.77
C VAL A 229 -18.39 0.16 -9.27
N GLU A 230 -19.05 -0.26 -10.35
CA GLU A 230 -18.80 -1.57 -10.93
C GLU A 230 -17.38 -1.68 -11.48
N GLN A 231 -17.02 -0.71 -12.32
CA GLN A 231 -15.69 -0.61 -12.94
C GLN A 231 -15.05 0.73 -12.53
N PRO A 232 -13.87 0.70 -11.86
CA PRO A 232 -13.11 1.92 -11.63
C PRO A 232 -12.67 2.52 -12.96
N LEU A 233 -12.87 3.83 -13.13
CA LEU A 233 -12.56 4.52 -14.39
C LEU A 233 -11.17 5.14 -14.35
N PRO A 234 -10.36 4.97 -15.41
CA PRO A 234 -9.12 5.72 -15.54
C PRO A 234 -9.42 7.18 -15.81
N VAL A 235 -8.49 8.05 -15.43
CA VAL A 235 -8.52 9.46 -15.83
C VAL A 235 -8.36 9.53 -17.36
N PRO A 236 -9.25 10.25 -18.08
CA PRO A 236 -9.19 10.32 -19.54
C PRO A 236 -7.83 10.78 -20.05
N GLY A 237 -7.29 10.09 -21.07
CA GLY A 237 -6.01 10.39 -21.69
C GLY A 237 -4.77 9.84 -20.95
N MET A 238 -4.91 9.41 -19.69
CA MET A 238 -3.78 8.88 -18.91
C MET A 238 -3.33 7.49 -19.40
N PRO A 239 -4.21 6.53 -19.78
CA PRO A 239 -3.77 5.27 -20.36
C PRO A 239 -2.92 5.47 -21.63
N GLU A 240 -3.34 6.37 -22.52
CA GLU A 240 -2.62 6.70 -23.75
C GLU A 240 -1.27 7.37 -23.45
N LEU A 241 -1.25 8.29 -22.47
CA LEU A 241 -0.02 8.91 -22.00
C LEU A 241 0.96 7.86 -21.48
N TYR A 242 0.54 6.94 -20.61
CA TYR A 242 1.46 5.96 -20.01
C TYR A 242 2.01 4.99 -21.06
N ALA A 243 1.18 4.57 -22.03
CA ALA A 243 1.65 3.78 -23.16
C ALA A 243 2.68 4.55 -24.03
N ASP A 244 2.49 5.85 -24.22
CA ASP A 244 3.45 6.71 -24.92
C ASP A 244 4.76 6.89 -24.14
N LEU A 245 4.68 7.09 -22.81
CA LEU A 245 5.84 7.17 -21.93
C LEU A 245 6.65 5.87 -21.95
N THR A 246 5.99 4.70 -21.93
CA THR A 246 6.68 3.40 -22.06
C THR A 246 7.55 3.34 -23.32
N ARG A 247 7.04 3.82 -24.46
CA ARG A 247 7.80 3.84 -25.71
C ARG A 247 8.92 4.88 -25.69
N LYS A 248 8.63 6.13 -25.27
CA LYS A 248 9.60 7.24 -25.29
C LYS A 248 10.77 7.05 -24.34
N LEU A 249 10.54 6.37 -23.22
CA LEU A 249 11.54 6.17 -22.17
C LEU A 249 12.22 4.80 -22.26
N ASN A 250 11.97 4.05 -23.34
CA ASN A 250 12.52 2.72 -23.59
C ASN A 250 12.27 1.74 -22.42
N ASP A 251 10.98 1.50 -22.15
CA ASP A 251 10.48 0.62 -21.09
C ASP A 251 10.98 1.01 -19.68
N PRO A 252 10.54 2.16 -19.14
CA PRO A 252 10.95 2.64 -17.83
C PRO A 252 10.39 1.75 -16.72
N ALA A 253 11.04 1.73 -15.56
CA ALA A 253 10.46 1.09 -14.38
C ALA A 253 9.26 1.90 -13.87
N PHE A 254 8.10 1.26 -13.71
CA PHE A 254 6.93 1.90 -13.11
C PHE A 254 6.82 1.55 -11.63
N VAL A 255 6.58 2.55 -10.78
CA VAL A 255 6.23 2.39 -9.38
C VAL A 255 4.98 3.22 -9.11
N TYR A 256 3.94 2.59 -8.58
CA TYR A 256 2.69 3.25 -8.25
C TYR A 256 2.61 3.45 -6.74
N LEU A 257 2.40 4.68 -6.29
CA LEU A 257 2.38 5.07 -4.89
C LEU A 257 0.99 5.56 -4.52
N SER A 258 0.39 5.05 -3.45
CA SER A 258 -0.87 5.59 -2.94
C SER A 258 -0.89 5.59 -1.42
N ALA A 259 -1.55 6.61 -0.85
CA ALA A 259 -1.85 6.69 0.57
C ALA A 259 -3.02 5.78 1.00
N SER A 260 -3.63 5.08 0.04
CA SER A 260 -4.62 4.04 0.27
C SER A 260 -4.05 2.89 1.12
N PRO A 261 -4.85 2.30 2.03
CA PRO A 261 -4.45 1.10 2.77
C PRO A 261 -4.16 -0.09 1.86
N TYR A 262 -3.22 -0.94 2.27
CA TYR A 262 -2.86 -2.14 1.52
C TYR A 262 -4.04 -3.10 1.27
N ASN A 263 -5.12 -3.01 2.04
CA ASN A 263 -6.35 -3.81 1.84
C ASN A 263 -6.97 -3.58 0.45
N LEU A 264 -6.71 -2.44 -0.19
CA LEU A 264 -7.13 -2.14 -1.56
C LEU A 264 -6.22 -2.76 -2.63
N TYR A 265 -5.15 -3.48 -2.25
CA TYR A 265 -4.18 -4.01 -3.20
C TYR A 265 -4.82 -4.85 -4.32
N PRO A 266 -5.68 -5.86 -4.08
CA PRO A 266 -6.25 -6.63 -5.18
C PRO A 266 -7.09 -5.79 -6.14
N PHE A 267 -7.84 -4.82 -5.60
CA PHE A 267 -8.67 -3.90 -6.38
C PHE A 267 -7.82 -2.97 -7.25
N LEU A 268 -6.79 -2.34 -6.67
CA LEU A 268 -5.89 -1.44 -7.39
C LEU A 268 -5.00 -2.17 -8.38
N ARG A 269 -4.54 -3.39 -8.05
CA ARG A 269 -3.76 -4.25 -8.95
C ARG A 269 -4.58 -4.62 -10.18
N ALA A 270 -5.84 -5.02 -10.00
CA ALA A 270 -6.73 -5.34 -11.11
C ALA A 270 -6.98 -4.13 -12.03
N PHE A 271 -7.27 -2.97 -11.44
CA PHE A 271 -7.44 -1.72 -12.18
C PHE A 271 -6.17 -1.33 -12.96
N ARG A 272 -4.99 -1.36 -12.30
CA ARG A 272 -3.70 -1.08 -12.96
C ARG A 272 -3.48 -2.02 -14.13
N SER A 273 -3.60 -3.33 -13.92
CA SER A 273 -3.38 -4.34 -14.97
C SER A 273 -4.32 -4.21 -16.17
N GLN A 274 -5.48 -3.56 -16.02
CA GLN A 274 -6.41 -3.31 -17.12
C GLN A 274 -6.02 -2.10 -17.98
N HIS A 275 -5.32 -1.11 -17.42
CA HIS A 275 -5.19 0.22 -18.04
C HIS A 275 -3.77 0.77 -18.13
N PHE A 276 -2.83 0.29 -17.31
CA PHE A 276 -1.51 0.89 -17.12
C PHE A 276 -0.39 -0.15 -17.16
N PRO A 277 0.85 0.25 -17.50
CA PRO A 277 2.02 -0.62 -17.44
C PRO A 277 2.21 -1.27 -16.07
N SER A 278 2.69 -2.51 -16.06
CA SER A 278 2.88 -3.26 -14.83
C SER A 278 4.00 -2.66 -13.97
N GLY A 279 3.86 -2.74 -12.64
CA GLY A 279 4.83 -2.23 -11.67
C GLY A 279 4.28 -2.32 -10.24
N PRO A 280 5.13 -2.31 -9.19
CA PRO A 280 4.71 -2.39 -7.80
C PRO A 280 3.69 -1.32 -7.40
N LEU A 281 2.79 -1.70 -6.49
CA LEU A 281 1.89 -0.78 -5.79
C LEU A 281 2.39 -0.64 -4.35
N ILE A 282 2.93 0.53 -4.02
CA ILE A 282 3.34 0.89 -2.66
C ILE A 282 2.14 1.53 -1.97
N LEU A 283 1.54 0.78 -1.05
CA LEU A 283 0.34 1.15 -0.30
C LEU A 283 0.67 1.34 1.18
N ARG A 284 -0.19 2.08 1.88
CA ARG A 284 0.04 2.42 3.28
C ARG A 284 -0.15 1.19 4.16
N ASP A 285 0.81 0.97 5.05
CA ASP A 285 0.69 0.00 6.15
C ASP A 285 -0.29 0.52 7.19
N ALA A 286 -1.56 0.25 6.97
CA ALA A 286 -2.64 0.74 7.80
C ALA A 286 -3.79 -0.27 7.85
N SER A 287 -3.68 -1.22 8.78
CA SER A 287 -4.76 -2.16 9.08
C SER A 287 -5.82 -1.48 9.96
N TRP A 288 -6.89 -0.98 9.39
CA TRP A 288 -7.93 -0.31 10.16
C TRP A 288 -8.98 -1.30 10.66
N GLN A 289 -9.16 -1.34 11.99
CA GLN A 289 -10.20 -2.17 12.61
C GLN A 289 -11.61 -1.57 12.51
N ASN A 290 -11.77 -0.34 11.97
CA ASN A 290 -13.09 0.25 11.71
C ASN A 290 -13.11 1.25 10.53
N LEU A 291 -14.30 1.46 9.96
CA LEU A 291 -14.56 2.28 8.78
C LEU A 291 -14.29 3.79 9.01
N GLY A 292 -14.47 4.28 10.25
CA GLY A 292 -14.17 5.67 10.60
C GLY A 292 -12.66 5.98 10.55
N GLY A 293 -11.83 5.04 11.02
CA GLY A 293 -10.38 5.12 10.89
C GLY A 293 -9.92 5.07 9.43
N LEU A 294 -10.59 4.25 8.60
CA LEU A 294 -10.34 4.21 7.16
C LEU A 294 -10.50 5.59 6.51
N ILE A 295 -11.65 6.23 6.68
CA ILE A 295 -11.96 7.52 6.05
C ILE A 295 -11.02 8.63 6.55
N SER A 296 -10.79 8.72 7.86
CA SER A 296 -9.88 9.73 8.43
C SER A 296 -8.44 9.57 7.93
N SER A 297 -7.97 8.32 7.78
CA SER A 297 -6.61 8.04 7.35
C SER A 297 -6.34 8.38 5.89
N LEU A 298 -7.34 8.25 5.01
CA LEU A 298 -7.22 8.54 3.58
C LEU A 298 -6.91 10.03 3.30
N SER A 299 -7.09 10.90 4.30
CA SER A 299 -6.85 12.34 4.19
C SER A 299 -5.70 12.86 5.07
N GLN A 300 -5.08 12.03 5.91
CA GLN A 300 -4.06 12.47 6.89
C GLN A 300 -2.67 11.91 6.57
N GLY A 301 -1.62 12.70 6.90
CA GLY A 301 -0.21 12.29 6.83
C GLY A 301 0.28 11.91 5.42
N THR A 302 -0.40 12.38 4.37
CA THR A 302 -0.11 11.98 2.98
C THR A 302 1.26 12.45 2.51
N GLU A 303 1.66 13.67 2.88
CA GLU A 303 2.95 14.25 2.48
C GLU A 303 4.16 13.48 3.05
N GLU A 304 4.19 13.28 4.37
CA GLU A 304 5.27 12.57 5.07
C GLU A 304 5.38 11.14 4.56
N TYR A 305 4.24 10.46 4.43
CA TYR A 305 4.17 9.11 3.88
C TYR A 305 4.73 9.06 2.45
N LYS A 306 4.26 9.93 1.53
CA LYS A 306 4.72 9.90 0.14
C LYS A 306 6.22 10.22 0.04
N SER A 307 6.69 11.20 0.81
CA SER A 307 8.11 11.57 0.84
C SER A 307 9.00 10.42 1.30
N ASP A 308 8.63 9.74 2.39
CA ASP A 308 9.33 8.58 2.91
C ASP A 308 9.32 7.39 1.93
N ARG A 309 8.20 7.13 1.26
CA ARG A 309 8.12 6.07 0.24
C ARG A 309 8.93 6.39 -1.02
N ILE A 310 8.96 7.65 -1.46
CA ILE A 310 9.81 8.07 -2.60
C ILE A 310 11.29 7.94 -2.24
N GLU A 311 11.67 8.29 -1.01
CA GLU A 311 13.03 8.07 -0.50
C GLU A 311 13.41 6.59 -0.46
N LYS A 312 12.47 5.71 -0.08
CA LYS A 312 12.66 4.27 -0.17
C LYS A 312 12.95 3.82 -1.61
N VAL A 313 12.19 4.32 -2.59
CA VAL A 313 12.44 4.03 -4.01
C VAL A 313 13.78 4.58 -4.48
N HIS A 314 14.19 5.77 -4.01
CA HIS A 314 15.53 6.32 -4.28
C HIS A 314 16.63 5.39 -3.76
N SER A 315 16.45 4.76 -2.58
CA SER A 315 17.42 3.81 -2.04
C SER A 315 17.62 2.57 -2.93
N TRP A 316 16.58 2.17 -3.65
CA TRP A 316 16.61 1.04 -4.59
C TRP A 316 17.17 1.43 -5.96
N LEU A 317 16.79 2.63 -6.44
CA LEU A 317 17.04 3.08 -7.81
C LEU A 317 17.81 4.42 -7.85
N PRO A 318 18.94 4.57 -7.14
CA PRO A 318 19.61 5.86 -6.99
C PRO A 318 20.26 6.36 -8.30
N ARG A 319 20.51 5.46 -9.26
CA ARG A 319 21.15 5.76 -10.55
C ARG A 319 20.16 5.95 -11.71
N LYS A 320 18.86 5.78 -11.47
CA LYS A 320 17.83 6.09 -12.47
C LYS A 320 17.52 7.59 -12.47
N LYS A 321 17.04 8.08 -13.61
CA LYS A 321 16.35 9.36 -13.68
C LYS A 321 14.86 9.13 -13.46
N VAL A 322 14.25 9.90 -12.56
CA VAL A 322 12.85 9.68 -12.15
C VAL A 322 11.93 10.78 -12.64
N ILE A 323 10.77 10.39 -13.16
CA ILE A 323 9.64 11.26 -13.41
C ILE A 323 8.60 11.02 -12.32
N LEU A 324 8.17 12.08 -11.64
CA LEU A 324 7.11 12.04 -10.63
C LEU A 324 5.81 12.53 -11.27
N ILE A 325 4.73 11.75 -11.20
CA ILE A 325 3.41 12.11 -11.75
C ILE A 325 2.38 11.97 -10.64
N GLY A 326 1.68 13.06 -10.32
CA GLY A 326 0.68 13.08 -9.27
C GLY A 326 -0.41 14.11 -9.52
N ASP A 327 -1.17 14.45 -8.50
CA ASP A 327 -2.35 15.30 -8.63
C ASP A 327 -2.42 16.46 -7.62
N SER A 328 -3.30 17.42 -7.87
CA SER A 328 -3.45 18.61 -7.03
C SER A 328 -4.39 18.43 -5.83
N THR A 329 -5.16 17.35 -5.74
CA THR A 329 -6.09 17.09 -4.63
C THR A 329 -5.35 16.73 -3.34
N GLN A 330 -4.26 15.98 -3.43
CA GLN A 330 -3.44 15.57 -2.30
C GLN A 330 -2.16 16.42 -2.18
N SER A 331 -1.22 16.00 -1.33
CA SER A 331 0.05 16.69 -1.06
C SER A 331 1.19 16.31 -2.01
N ASP A 332 0.86 15.91 -3.25
CA ASP A 332 1.87 15.49 -4.24
C ASP A 332 2.84 16.60 -4.61
N PRO A 333 2.40 17.85 -4.87
CA PRO A 333 3.34 18.94 -5.14
C PRO A 333 4.37 19.10 -4.02
N GLU A 334 3.92 19.09 -2.77
CA GLU A 334 4.77 19.28 -1.60
C GLU A 334 5.76 18.12 -1.42
N ALA A 335 5.27 16.87 -1.49
CA ALA A 335 6.11 15.69 -1.38
C ALA A 335 7.16 15.62 -2.51
N TYR A 336 6.75 15.86 -3.76
CA TYR A 336 7.65 15.82 -4.91
C TYR A 336 8.69 16.93 -4.86
N GLY A 337 8.29 18.14 -4.47
CA GLY A 337 9.22 19.25 -4.26
C GLY A 337 10.24 18.95 -3.17
N ALA A 338 9.81 18.38 -2.04
CA ALA A 338 10.69 17.97 -0.95
C ALA A 338 11.70 16.91 -1.40
N CYS A 339 11.25 15.88 -2.12
CA CYS A 339 12.12 14.83 -2.66
C CYS A 339 13.12 15.37 -3.68
N ALA A 340 12.70 16.24 -4.61
CA ALA A 340 13.59 16.82 -5.61
C ALA A 340 14.67 17.71 -4.99
N ARG A 341 14.35 18.46 -3.92
CA ARG A 341 15.35 19.21 -3.13
C ARG A 341 16.29 18.28 -2.36
N LYS A 342 15.78 17.19 -1.80
CA LYS A 342 16.56 16.23 -1.01
C LYS A 342 17.53 15.42 -1.87
N PHE A 343 17.17 15.11 -3.12
CA PHE A 343 17.99 14.32 -4.05
C PHE A 343 18.23 15.09 -5.38
N PRO A 344 19.09 16.13 -5.36
CA PRO A 344 19.35 16.94 -6.54
C PRO A 344 19.85 16.10 -7.72
N GLY A 345 19.24 16.30 -8.89
CA GLY A 345 19.60 15.60 -10.12
C GLY A 345 19.06 14.18 -10.26
N TRP A 346 18.39 13.60 -9.24
CA TRP A 346 17.71 12.31 -9.39
C TRP A 346 16.35 12.45 -10.08
N VAL A 347 15.55 13.43 -9.63
CA VAL A 347 14.28 13.80 -10.28
C VAL A 347 14.58 14.54 -11.57
N GLY A 348 14.12 14.01 -12.70
CA GLY A 348 14.27 14.59 -14.03
C GLY A 348 13.07 15.43 -14.48
N ALA A 349 11.87 15.12 -13.98
CA ALA A 349 10.67 15.94 -14.20
C ALA A 349 9.59 15.64 -13.15
N ILE A 350 8.72 16.62 -12.90
CA ILE A 350 7.56 16.53 -12.02
C ILE A 350 6.33 16.99 -12.81
N PHE A 351 5.28 16.19 -12.83
CA PHE A 351 4.02 16.50 -13.47
C PHE A 351 2.88 16.43 -12.45
N VAL A 352 2.15 17.52 -12.29
CA VAL A 352 0.99 17.59 -11.38
C VAL A 352 -0.27 17.80 -12.19
N ARG A 353 -1.18 16.83 -12.14
CA ARG A 353 -2.50 16.95 -12.74
C ARG A 353 -3.35 17.91 -11.92
N LYS A 354 -3.86 18.96 -12.56
CA LYS A 354 -4.79 19.91 -11.95
C LYS A 354 -6.20 19.36 -11.98
N VAL A 355 -6.72 18.95 -10.83
CA VAL A 355 -8.05 18.34 -10.70
C VAL A 355 -9.10 19.41 -10.46
N LYS A 356 -10.23 19.34 -11.16
CA LYS A 356 -11.35 20.30 -11.09
C LYS A 356 -12.69 19.57 -11.00
N GLY A 357 -13.72 20.28 -10.52
CA GLY A 357 -15.11 19.84 -10.54
C GLY A 357 -15.46 18.79 -9.48
N ILE A 358 -14.64 18.62 -8.44
CA ILE A 358 -15.00 17.73 -7.32
C ILE A 358 -15.88 18.50 -6.33
N ALA A 359 -17.07 17.97 -6.04
CA ALA A 359 -17.99 18.58 -5.08
C ALA A 359 -17.32 18.72 -3.69
N GLY A 360 -17.38 19.93 -3.12
CA GLY A 360 -16.79 20.25 -1.82
C GLY A 360 -15.27 20.52 -1.84
N MET A 361 -14.62 20.46 -3.00
CA MET A 361 -13.22 20.85 -3.15
C MET A 361 -13.07 22.37 -3.16
N ASP A 362 -12.18 22.88 -2.31
CA ASP A 362 -11.68 24.25 -2.41
C ASP A 362 -10.64 24.32 -3.53
N GLU A 363 -11.12 24.54 -4.77
CA GLU A 363 -10.27 24.58 -5.95
C GLU A 363 -9.28 25.74 -5.91
N GLU A 364 -9.65 26.91 -5.38
CA GLU A 364 -8.73 28.06 -5.29
C GLU A 364 -7.53 27.72 -4.40
N LYS A 365 -7.76 27.03 -3.28
CA LYS A 365 -6.69 26.58 -2.40
C LYS A 365 -5.88 25.43 -3.00
N LYS A 366 -6.54 24.41 -3.57
CA LYS A 366 -5.87 23.20 -4.07
C LYS A 366 -5.12 23.44 -5.38
N ASN A 367 -5.66 24.30 -6.25
CA ASN A 367 -5.12 24.61 -7.56
C ASN A 367 -4.46 26.01 -7.63
N GLY A 368 -4.28 26.67 -6.48
CA GLY A 368 -3.70 28.00 -6.41
C GLY A 368 -2.24 28.01 -6.86
N GLU A 369 -1.88 28.91 -7.78
CA GLU A 369 -0.52 29.05 -8.29
C GLU A 369 0.52 29.24 -7.17
N ALA A 370 0.20 30.08 -6.18
CA ALA A 370 1.06 30.32 -5.02
C ALA A 370 1.36 29.04 -4.19
N ARG A 371 0.48 28.04 -4.23
CA ARG A 371 0.72 26.73 -3.58
C ARG A 371 1.82 25.98 -4.34
N PHE A 372 1.69 25.89 -5.66
CA PHE A 372 2.67 25.18 -6.49
C PHE A 372 4.04 25.87 -6.46
N GLU A 373 4.07 27.19 -6.56
CA GLU A 373 5.33 27.96 -6.44
C GLU A 373 6.02 27.73 -5.09
N ARG A 374 5.26 27.67 -3.99
CA ARG A 374 5.80 27.33 -2.67
C ARG A 374 6.28 25.87 -2.60
N ALA A 375 5.50 24.93 -3.12
CA ALA A 375 5.84 23.52 -3.11
C ALA A 375 7.18 23.25 -3.84
N PHE A 376 7.42 23.96 -4.95
CA PHE A 376 8.60 23.82 -5.79
C PHE A 376 9.64 24.93 -5.62
N GLU A 377 9.56 25.70 -4.53
CA GLU A 377 10.52 26.75 -4.22
C GLU A 377 11.96 26.20 -4.24
N GLY A 378 12.86 26.94 -4.89
CA GLY A 378 14.26 26.58 -5.05
C GLY A 378 14.57 25.55 -6.13
N LEU A 379 13.56 25.04 -6.85
CA LEU A 379 13.76 24.15 -8.00
C LEU A 379 13.76 24.91 -9.32
N GLU A 380 14.45 24.38 -10.32
CA GLU A 380 14.43 24.94 -11.67
C GLU A 380 13.01 24.91 -12.25
N ARG A 381 12.56 26.02 -12.86
CA ARG A 381 11.17 26.12 -13.34
C ARG A 381 10.81 25.04 -14.37
N GLY A 382 11.78 24.62 -15.18
CA GLY A 382 11.61 23.56 -16.18
C GLY A 382 11.50 22.15 -15.60
N LEU A 383 11.78 21.97 -14.31
CA LEU A 383 11.68 20.66 -13.64
C LEU A 383 10.24 20.24 -13.39
N TRP A 384 9.30 21.18 -13.28
CA TRP A 384 7.92 20.88 -12.89
C TRP A 384 6.88 21.54 -13.79
N HIS A 385 5.80 20.81 -14.07
CA HIS A 385 4.69 21.27 -14.91
C HIS A 385 3.35 20.87 -14.32
N VAL A 386 2.42 21.82 -14.24
CA VAL A 386 1.03 21.58 -13.84
C VAL A 386 0.21 21.47 -15.11
N PHE A 387 -0.46 20.35 -15.32
CA PHE A 387 -1.17 20.05 -16.57
C PHE A 387 -2.65 19.78 -16.33
N GLU A 388 -3.46 20.04 -17.35
CA GLU A 388 -4.87 19.63 -17.40
C GLU A 388 -5.09 18.56 -18.48
N ASP A 389 -4.29 18.62 -19.56
CA ASP A 389 -4.34 17.68 -20.67
C ASP A 389 -3.11 16.75 -20.63
N PRO A 390 -3.30 15.42 -20.52
CA PRO A 390 -2.20 14.45 -20.52
C PRO A 390 -1.25 14.57 -21.73
N ARG A 391 -1.71 15.10 -22.87
CA ARG A 391 -0.86 15.32 -24.06
C ARG A 391 0.31 16.26 -23.78
N GLU A 392 0.13 17.24 -22.90
CA GLU A 392 1.17 18.20 -22.50
C GLU A 392 2.38 17.47 -21.88
N VAL A 393 2.12 16.42 -21.09
CA VAL A 393 3.15 15.60 -20.45
C VAL A 393 3.92 14.81 -21.49
N GLY A 394 3.21 14.18 -22.44
CA GLY A 394 3.83 13.42 -23.53
C GLY A 394 4.76 14.29 -24.39
N GLU A 395 4.36 15.52 -24.69
CA GLU A 395 5.22 16.48 -25.41
C GLU A 395 6.42 16.93 -24.58
N ALA A 396 6.23 17.22 -23.30
CA ALA A 396 7.31 17.62 -22.39
C ALA A 396 8.37 16.52 -22.24
N VAL A 397 7.95 15.28 -22.05
CA VAL A 397 8.87 14.13 -21.99
C VAL A 397 9.55 13.90 -23.34
N GLY A 398 8.85 14.09 -24.46
CA GLY A 398 9.45 14.03 -25.80
C GLY A 398 10.62 15.01 -25.98
N ARG A 399 10.49 16.23 -25.43
CA ARG A 399 11.58 17.22 -25.42
C ARG A 399 12.72 16.81 -24.48
N LEU A 400 12.39 16.23 -23.32
CA LEU A 400 13.37 15.80 -22.32
C LEU A 400 14.29 14.68 -22.83
N VAL A 401 13.77 13.73 -23.61
CA VAL A 401 14.55 12.60 -24.14
C VAL A 401 15.17 12.86 -25.53
N GLY A 402 14.70 13.89 -26.23
CA GLY A 402 15.21 14.30 -27.54
C GLY A 402 16.37 15.30 -27.47
N GLN A 403 16.74 15.74 -26.27
CA GLN A 403 17.97 16.48 -25.94
C GLN A 403 19.05 15.50 -25.52
#